data_AF-A0A2D7ZKN4-F1
#
_entry.id   AF-A0A2D7ZKN4-F1
#
_cell.length_a   1.000
_cell.length_b   1.000
_cell.length_c   1.000
_cell.angle_alpha   90.00
_cell.angle_beta   90.00
_cell.angle_gamma   90.00
#
_symmetry.space_group_name_H-M   'P 1'
#
loop_
_entity.id
_entity.type
_entity.pdbx_description
1 polymer ?
#
loop_
_entity_poly.entity_id
_entity_poly.type
_entity_poly.pdbx_seq_one_letter_code
_entity_poly.pdbx_strand_id
1 'polypeptide(L)' 'MIINPIRHLRRRKRLQAEAEEEATYLRRRFGADAYGAALEKLQRSDLTSWGRQVVSEAARRLEQS' A
#
# COMPACT_ATOMS: atom_id res chain seq x y z
N MET A 1 27.98 -4.70 -6.89
CA MET A 1 26.70 -4.18 -7.39
C MET A 1 26.42 -2.85 -6.68
N ILE A 2 26.69 -1.72 -7.33
CA ILE A 2 26.48 -0.40 -6.71
C ILE A 2 24.96 -0.16 -6.70
N ILE A 3 24.37 -0.27 -5.51
CA ILE A 3 22.98 0.09 -5.28
C ILE A 3 22.83 1.57 -5.63
N ASN A 4 22.12 1.88 -6.73
CA ASN A 4 21.92 3.27 -7.13
C ASN A 4 20.90 3.92 -6.16
N PRO A 5 21.32 4.82 -5.27
CA PRO A 5 20.48 5.34 -4.19
C PRO A 5 19.27 6.13 -4.74
N ILE A 6 19.42 6.75 -5.91
CA ILE A 6 18.36 7.51 -6.58
C ILE A 6 17.23 6.58 -7.04
N ARG A 7 17.55 5.40 -7.57
CA ARG A 7 16.54 4.40 -7.98
C ARG A 7 15.73 3.90 -6.79
N HIS A 8 16.38 3.66 -5.65
CA HIS A 8 15.70 3.27 -4.41
C HIS A 8 14.79 4.37 -3.88
N LEU A 9 15.26 5.62 -3.89
CA LEU A 9 14.47 6.79 -3.49
C LEU A 9 13.20 6.95 -4.34
N ARG A 10 13.34 6.86 -5.67
CA ARG A 10 12.18 6.93 -6.58
C ARG A 10 11.19 5.80 -6.35
N ARG A 11 11.68 4.58 -6.16
CA ARG A 11 10.83 3.42 -5.85
C ARG A 11 10.08 3.62 -4.53
N ARG A 12 10.73 4.14 -3.50
CA ARG A 12 10.09 4.43 -2.21
C ARG A 12 9.02 5.51 -2.32
N LYS A 13 9.30 6.60 -3.05
CA LYS A 13 8.30 7.66 -3.30
C LYS A 13 7.08 7.13 -4.06
N ARG A 14 7.32 6.30 -5.08
CA ARG A 14 6.25 5.64 -5.84
C ARG A 14 5.39 4.75 -4.95
N LEU A 15 6.01 3.94 -4.09
CA LEU A 15 5.29 3.11 -3.12
C LEU A 15 4.40 3.95 -2.20
N GLN A 16 4.94 5.07 -1.69
CA GLN A 16 4.19 5.96 -0.80
C GLN A 16 2.97 6.56 -1.50
N ALA A 17 3.14 7.09 -2.71
CA ALA A 17 2.06 7.68 -3.49
C ALA A 17 0.96 6.64 -3.79
N GLU A 18 1.31 5.48 -4.32
CA GLU A 18 0.33 4.42 -4.64
C GLU A 18 -0.38 3.90 -3.38
N ALA A 19 0.33 3.78 -2.26
CA ALA A 19 -0.28 3.33 -1.00
C ALA A 19 -1.18 4.40 -0.37
N GLU A 20 -0.91 5.68 -0.59
CA GLU A 20 -1.80 6.78 -0.17
C GLU A 20 -3.07 6.82 -1.02
N GLU A 21 -2.96 6.64 -2.33
CA GLU A 21 -4.10 6.51 -3.23
C GLU A 21 -4.97 5.30 -2.84
N GLU A 22 -4.35 4.15 -2.59
CA GLU A 22 -5.04 2.93 -2.18
C GLU A 22 -5.71 3.10 -0.80
N ALA A 23 -5.03 3.69 0.19
CA ALA A 23 -5.62 3.97 1.50
C ALA A 23 -6.82 4.95 1.37
N THR A 24 -6.70 5.97 0.53
CA THR A 24 -7.79 6.92 0.25
C THR A 24 -8.97 6.22 -0.41
N TYR A 25 -8.70 5.35 -1.39
CA TYR A 25 -9.71 4.54 -2.04
C TYR A 25 -10.46 3.65 -1.05
N LEU A 26 -9.72 2.94 -0.19
CA LEU A 26 -10.29 2.05 0.81
C LEU A 26 -11.11 2.82 1.85
N ARG A 27 -10.63 3.98 2.33
CA ARG A 27 -11.42 4.87 3.20
C ARG A 27 -12.72 5.31 2.56
N ARG A 28 -12.68 5.75 1.30
CA ARG A 28 -13.87 6.22 0.58
C ARG A 28 -14.89 5.11 0.35
N ARG A 29 -14.42 3.88 0.11
CA ARG A 29 -15.29 2.74 -0.23
C ARG A 29 -15.83 2.00 1.00
N PHE A 30 -15.01 1.82 2.02
CA PHE A 30 -15.31 0.96 3.17
C PHE A 30 -15.42 1.74 4.50
N GLY A 31 -15.09 3.03 4.53
CA GLY A 31 -15.23 3.86 5.72
C GLY A 31 -14.44 3.33 6.91
N ALA A 32 -15.13 3.02 8.01
CA ALA A 32 -14.53 2.46 9.22
C ALA A 32 -13.92 1.06 9.01
N ASP A 33 -14.43 0.28 8.05
CA ASP A 33 -13.95 -1.06 7.75
C ASP A 33 -12.75 -1.07 6.78
N ALA A 34 -12.23 0.10 6.40
CA ALA A 34 -11.15 0.23 5.43
C ALA A 34 -9.90 -0.58 5.79
N TYR A 35 -9.55 -0.64 7.09
CA TYR A 35 -8.42 -1.45 7.55
C TYR A 35 -8.68 -2.95 7.33
N GLY A 36 -9.87 -3.44 7.72
CA GLY A 36 -10.26 -4.84 7.50
C GLY A 36 -10.27 -5.21 6.01
N ALA A 37 -10.81 -4.34 5.16
CA ALA A 37 -10.80 -4.52 3.70
C ALA A 37 -9.37 -4.56 3.12
N ALA A 38 -8.43 -3.79 3.69
CA ALA A 38 -7.03 -3.85 3.30
C ALA A 38 -6.39 -5.21 3.66
N LEU A 39 -6.69 -5.74 4.85
CA LEU A 39 -6.20 -7.04 5.30
C LEU A 39 -6.78 -8.18 4.45
N GLU A 40 -8.07 -8.16 4.14
CA GLU A 40 -8.67 -9.14 3.22
C GLU A 40 -8.02 -9.07 1.83
N LYS A 41 -7.79 -7.85 1.32
CA LYS A 41 -7.12 -7.66 0.04
C LYS A 41 -5.73 -8.29 0.06
N LEU A 42 -4.95 -8.15 1.14
CA LEU A 42 -3.62 -8.78 1.28
C LEU A 42 -3.63 -10.31 1.24
N GLN A 43 -4.73 -10.95 1.64
CA GLN A 43 -4.86 -12.41 1.59
C GLN A 43 -5.08 -12.92 0.16
N ARG A 44 -5.41 -12.06 -0.80
CA ARG A 44 -5.63 -12.48 -2.19
C ARG A 44 -4.34 -12.98 -2.83
N SER A 45 -4.41 -14.16 -3.41
CA SER A 45 -3.27 -14.83 -4.06
C SER A 45 -2.86 -14.16 -5.39
N ASP A 46 -3.77 -13.43 -6.01
CA ASP A 46 -3.60 -12.73 -7.30
C ASP A 46 -2.76 -11.44 -7.21
N LEU A 47 -2.45 -10.96 -6.00
CA LEU A 47 -1.64 -9.76 -5.82
C LEU A 47 -0.18 -9.99 -6.22
N THR A 48 0.28 -9.14 -7.15
CA THR A 48 1.70 -9.00 -7.47
C THR A 48 2.51 -8.62 -6.24
N SER A 49 3.81 -8.93 -6.23
CA SER A 49 4.69 -8.57 -5.11
C SER A 49 4.69 -7.06 -4.82
N TRP A 50 4.58 -6.22 -5.86
CA TRP A 50 4.46 -4.78 -5.70
C TRP A 50 3.10 -4.37 -5.12
N GLY A 51 2.00 -4.95 -5.64
CA GLY A 51 0.66 -4.72 -5.10
C GLY A 51 0.55 -5.08 -3.62
N ARG A 52 1.19 -6.17 -3.16
CA ARG A 52 1.26 -6.50 -1.73
C ARG A 52 1.98 -5.43 -0.92
N GLN A 53 3.08 -4.88 -1.43
CA GLN A 53 3.81 -3.79 -0.76
C GLN A 53 2.92 -2.54 -0.63
N VAL A 54 2.21 -2.19 -1.70
CA VAL A 54 1.30 -1.04 -1.74
C VAL A 54 0.16 -1.22 -0.73
N VAL A 55 -0.54 -2.34 -0.77
CA VAL A 55 -1.69 -2.61 0.12
C VAL A 55 -1.23 -2.77 1.57
N SER A 56 -0.06 -3.36 1.82
CA SER A 56 0.49 -3.49 3.18
C SER A 56 0.83 -2.13 3.78
N GLU A 57 1.46 -1.26 3.00
CA GLU A 57 1.77 0.10 3.43
C GLU A 57 0.48 0.94 3.59
N ALA A 58 -0.53 0.74 2.73
CA ALA A 58 -1.85 1.35 2.86
C ALA A 58 -2.54 0.91 4.17
N ALA A 59 -2.56 -0.40 4.46
CA ALA A 59 -3.13 -0.96 5.69
C ALA A 59 -2.47 -0.35 6.94
N ARG A 60 -1.14 -0.23 6.95
CA ARG A 60 -0.39 0.41 8.05
C ARG A 60 -0.79 1.88 8.26
N ARG A 61 -1.10 2.62 7.19
CA ARG A 61 -1.60 4.01 7.32
C ARG A 61 -3.03 4.07 7.83
N LEU A 62 -3.86 3.10 7.46
CA LEU A 62 -5.24 3.00 7.91
C LEU A 62 -5.33 2.64 9.39
N GLU A 63 -4.42 1.80 9.89
CA GLU A 63 -4.33 1.45 11.33
C GLU A 63 -3.99 2.67 12.21
N GLN A 64 -3.26 3.65 11.68
CA GLN A 64 -2.78 4.83 12.41
C GLN A 64 -3.70 6.05 12.33
N SER A 65 -4.80 6.01 11.56
CA SER A 65 -5.75 7.13 11.40
C SER A 65 -7.07 6.84 12.09
#